data_AF-A0A7H9HPR3-F1
#
_entry.id   AF-A0A7H9HPR3-F1
#
_cell.length_a   1.000
_cell.length_b   1.000
_cell.length_c   1.000
_cell.angle_alpha   90.00
_cell.angle_beta   90.00
_cell.angle_gamma   90.00
#
_symmetry.space_group_name_H-M   'P 1'
#
loop_
_entity.id
_entity.type
_entity.pdbx_description
1 polymer ?
#
loop_
_entity_poly.entity_id
_entity_poly.type
_entity_poly.pdbx_seq_one_letter_code
_entity_poly.pdbx_strand_id
1 'polypeptide(L)'
;MMLRTIGLTFKRPLHSSGRLLSDFETVHIQNTNRYKKLLMEQGNFTEEQSNAIVNLMSDAIKGGIAHVSQDLAKRERLTQLTYQQRVDFAKLRDQLLIADRSEFHNIQNEYERVRNDLDKLRNKLREEITKANAGFKLDLSLEKGRIREESSHHDVQIKEIDTRIDQEVNNMKMQIDSVKTQVMQWLIGVCTGTFALVLAYVRLLS
;
A
#
# COMPACT_ATOMS: atom_id res chain seq x y z
N MET A 1 -28.64 7.15 -4.50
CA MET A 1 -28.69 7.10 -5.98
C MET A 1 -28.42 5.67 -6.43
N MET A 2 -29.50 4.99 -6.84
CA MET A 2 -29.64 3.73 -7.59
C MET A 2 -28.65 2.56 -7.36
N LEU A 3 -29.11 1.56 -6.60
CA LEU A 3 -28.72 0.15 -6.75
C LEU A 3 -29.10 -0.34 -8.16
N ARG A 4 -28.15 -0.94 -8.88
CA ARG A 4 -28.41 -1.61 -10.17
C ARG A 4 -28.12 -3.11 -10.03
N THR A 5 -29.09 -3.85 -9.53
CA THR A 5 -29.17 -5.31 -9.62
C THR A 5 -29.46 -5.69 -11.08
N ILE A 6 -28.47 -6.28 -11.75
CA ILE A 6 -28.66 -6.94 -13.06
C ILE A 6 -28.53 -8.44 -12.82
N GLY A 7 -29.65 -9.06 -12.48
CA GLY A 7 -29.78 -10.52 -12.46
C GLY A 7 -30.09 -11.01 -13.87
N LEU A 8 -29.06 -11.44 -14.61
CA LEU A 8 -29.24 -12.21 -15.84
C LEU A 8 -29.51 -13.67 -15.47
N THR A 9 -30.77 -14.00 -15.19
CA THR A 9 -31.23 -15.38 -15.08
C THR A 9 -31.26 -16.03 -16.45
N PHE A 10 -30.13 -16.59 -16.88
CA PHE A 10 -30.07 -17.49 -18.03
C PHE A 10 -30.63 -18.86 -17.60
N LYS A 11 -31.96 -19.02 -17.69
CA LYS A 11 -32.60 -20.33 -17.53
C LYS A 11 -32.28 -21.18 -18.76
N ARG A 12 -31.24 -22.02 -18.67
CA ARG A 12 -31.06 -23.13 -19.60
C ARG A 12 -32.19 -24.14 -19.39
N PRO A 13 -32.87 -24.62 -20.43
CA PRO A 13 -33.76 -25.76 -20.29
C PRO A 13 -32.87 -26.98 -20.03
N LEU A 14 -32.79 -27.41 -18.78
CA LEU A 14 -32.33 -28.75 -18.45
C LEU A 14 -33.31 -29.72 -19.10
N HIS A 15 -32.88 -30.40 -20.16
CA HIS A 15 -33.59 -31.56 -20.68
C HIS A 15 -33.67 -32.60 -19.56
N SER A 16 -34.84 -32.65 -18.92
CA SER A 16 -35.25 -33.76 -18.07
C SER A 16 -35.56 -34.93 -19.00
N SER A 17 -34.56 -35.78 -19.24
CA SER A 17 -34.79 -37.10 -19.81
C SER A 17 -35.69 -37.87 -18.84
N GLY A 18 -36.96 -38.05 -19.20
CA GLY A 18 -37.89 -38.84 -18.40
C GLY A 18 -37.31 -40.23 -18.13
N ARG A 19 -37.36 -40.66 -16.87
CA ARG A 19 -37.02 -42.04 -16.48
C ARG A 19 -38.09 -42.97 -17.05
N LEU A 20 -37.80 -43.60 -18.18
CA LEU A 20 -38.49 -44.81 -18.59
C LEU A 20 -37.83 -45.98 -17.86
N LEU A 21 -38.40 -46.33 -16.71
CA LEU A 21 -38.24 -47.66 -16.12
C LEU A 21 -39.05 -48.62 -16.98
N SER A 22 -38.39 -49.31 -17.91
CA SER A 22 -38.93 -50.56 -18.45
C SER A 22 -38.08 -51.68 -17.89
N ASP A 23 -38.64 -52.41 -16.93
CA ASP A 23 -38.10 -53.68 -16.45
C ASP A 23 -37.76 -54.57 -17.65
N PHE A 24 -36.51 -55.01 -17.70
CA PHE A 24 -36.03 -55.98 -18.68
C PHE A 24 -36.48 -57.37 -18.25
N GLU A 25 -37.76 -57.66 -18.47
CA GLU A 25 -38.24 -59.04 -18.42
C GLU A 25 -37.65 -59.77 -19.63
N THR A 26 -36.99 -60.90 -19.38
CA THR A 26 -36.38 -61.76 -20.39
C THR A 26 -37.35 -62.00 -21.56
N VAL A 27 -36.98 -61.55 -22.76
CA VAL A 27 -37.82 -61.69 -23.96
C VAL A 27 -37.98 -63.16 -24.31
N HIS A 28 -39.07 -63.76 -23.84
CA HIS A 28 -39.50 -65.06 -24.31
C HIS A 28 -40.15 -64.86 -25.68
N ILE A 29 -39.55 -65.42 -26.74
CA ILE A 29 -40.15 -65.39 -28.09
C ILE A 29 -41.39 -66.28 -28.05
N GLN A 30 -42.52 -65.69 -27.67
CA GLN A 30 -43.79 -66.41 -27.68
C GLN A 30 -44.25 -66.58 -29.12
N ASN A 31 -44.60 -67.81 -29.49
CA ASN A 31 -45.22 -68.22 -30.76
C ASN A 31 -44.30 -68.60 -31.94
N THR A 32 -43.12 -69.17 -31.69
CA THR A 32 -42.24 -69.79 -32.72
C THR A 32 -43.02 -70.76 -33.66
N ASN A 33 -43.93 -71.55 -33.07
CA ASN A 33 -44.77 -72.51 -33.81
C ASN A 33 -45.79 -71.85 -34.74
N ARG A 34 -46.26 -70.64 -34.42
CA ARG A 34 -47.22 -69.90 -35.26
C ARG A 34 -46.54 -69.36 -36.51
N TYR A 35 -45.32 -68.83 -36.38
CA TYR A 35 -44.53 -68.35 -37.51
C TYR A 35 -44.12 -69.48 -38.45
N LYS A 36 -43.79 -70.65 -37.90
CA LYS A 36 -43.54 -71.87 -38.70
C LYS A 36 -44.76 -72.27 -39.55
N LYS A 37 -45.96 -72.29 -38.97
CA LYS A 37 -47.20 -72.60 -39.71
C LYS A 37 -47.49 -71.59 -40.83
N LEU A 38 -47.30 -70.30 -40.57
CA LEU A 38 -47.52 -69.25 -41.57
C LEU A 38 -46.54 -69.36 -42.76
N LEU A 39 -45.28 -69.71 -42.51
CA LEU A 39 -44.29 -69.94 -43.58
C LEU A 39 -44.66 -71.14 -44.46
N MET A 40 -45.24 -72.19 -43.86
CA MET A 40 -45.70 -73.37 -44.58
C MET A 40 -46.97 -73.09 -45.40
N GLU A 41 -47.95 -72.36 -44.84
CA GLU A 41 -49.24 -72.08 -45.49
C GLU A 41 -49.16 -71.00 -46.58
N GLN A 42 -48.38 -69.92 -46.37
CA GLN A 42 -48.34 -68.79 -47.30
C GLN A 42 -47.12 -68.79 -48.22
N GLY A 43 -46.03 -69.43 -47.81
CA GLY A 43 -44.76 -69.40 -48.55
C GLY A 43 -44.43 -70.68 -49.32
N ASN A 44 -45.26 -71.73 -49.20
CA ASN A 44 -45.01 -73.07 -49.75
C ASN A 44 -43.65 -73.68 -49.36
N PHE A 45 -43.09 -73.28 -48.21
CA PHE A 45 -41.82 -73.82 -47.72
C PHE A 45 -42.01 -75.18 -47.05
N THR A 46 -41.06 -76.09 -47.22
CA THR A 46 -41.08 -77.38 -46.50
C THR A 46 -40.89 -77.19 -45.00
N GLU A 47 -41.31 -78.18 -44.21
CA GLU A 47 -41.27 -78.09 -42.75
C GLU A 47 -39.86 -77.85 -42.21
N GLU A 48 -38.85 -78.48 -42.82
CA GLU A 48 -37.43 -78.30 -42.48
C GLU A 48 -36.95 -76.88 -42.79
N GLN A 49 -37.32 -76.33 -43.95
CA GLN A 49 -36.95 -74.97 -44.35
C GLN A 49 -37.60 -73.92 -43.45
N SER A 50 -38.88 -74.10 -43.11
CA SER A 50 -39.59 -73.22 -42.19
C SER A 50 -39.00 -73.24 -40.78
N ASN A 51 -38.56 -74.41 -40.32
CA ASN A 51 -37.88 -74.55 -39.02
C ASN A 51 -36.50 -73.86 -39.03
N ALA A 52 -35.72 -74.03 -40.11
CA ALA A 52 -34.42 -73.39 -40.25
C ALA A 52 -34.52 -71.85 -40.28
N ILE A 53 -35.49 -71.29 -41.00
CA ILE A 53 -35.72 -69.84 -41.09
C ILE A 53 -36.12 -69.26 -39.74
N VAL A 54 -37.07 -69.91 -39.03
CA VAL A 54 -37.54 -69.43 -37.72
C VAL A 54 -36.43 -69.52 -36.66
N ASN A 55 -35.58 -70.54 -36.71
CA ASN A 55 -34.42 -70.67 -35.83
C ASN A 55 -33.38 -69.59 -36.12
N LEU A 56 -33.03 -69.37 -37.39
CA LEU A 56 -32.13 -68.27 -37.81
C LEU A 56 -32.65 -66.90 -37.37
N MET A 57 -33.95 -66.65 -37.50
CA MET A 57 -34.57 -65.39 -37.12
C MET A 57 -34.61 -65.23 -35.59
N SER A 58 -34.85 -66.32 -34.85
CA SER A 58 -34.77 -66.31 -33.39
C SER A 58 -33.35 -66.02 -32.90
N ASP A 59 -32.34 -66.60 -33.55
CA ASP A 59 -30.94 -66.37 -33.20
C ASP A 59 -30.48 -64.96 -33.59
N ALA A 60 -30.92 -64.44 -34.73
CA ALA A 60 -30.68 -63.04 -35.12
C ALA A 60 -31.33 -62.04 -34.14
N ILE A 61 -32.56 -62.32 -33.68
CA ILE A 61 -33.25 -61.50 -32.68
C ILE A 61 -32.53 -61.57 -31.33
N LYS A 62 -32.13 -62.76 -30.86
CA LYS A 62 -31.35 -62.91 -29.63
C LYS A 62 -30.00 -62.18 -29.70
N GLY A 63 -29.30 -62.30 -30.83
CA GLY A 63 -28.05 -61.57 -31.09
C GLY A 63 -28.24 -60.06 -31.13
N GLY A 64 -29.31 -59.58 -31.76
CA GLY A 64 -29.69 -58.16 -31.79
C GLY A 64 -30.02 -57.61 -30.41
N ILE A 65 -30.76 -58.36 -29.59
CA ILE A 65 -31.08 -58.00 -28.20
C ILE A 65 -29.82 -57.95 -27.34
N ALA A 66 -28.91 -58.93 -27.47
CA ALA A 66 -27.64 -58.91 -26.74
C ALA A 66 -26.79 -57.68 -27.10
N HIS A 67 -26.74 -57.33 -28.40
CA HIS A 67 -26.04 -56.14 -28.88
C HIS A 67 -26.68 -54.83 -28.36
N VAL A 68 -28.01 -54.72 -28.39
CA VAL A 68 -28.75 -53.56 -27.88
C VAL A 68 -28.63 -53.45 -26.35
N SER A 69 -28.64 -54.57 -25.63
CA SER A 69 -28.41 -54.60 -24.17
C SER A 69 -27.00 -54.14 -23.80
N GLN A 70 -25.98 -54.49 -24.60
CA GLN A 70 -24.62 -54.01 -24.41
C GLN A 70 -24.48 -52.50 -24.65
N ASP A 71 -25.28 -51.93 -25.56
CA ASP A 71 -25.35 -50.48 -25.78
C ASP A 71 -26.18 -49.76 -24.68
N LEU A 72 -27.24 -50.39 -24.16
CA LEU A 72 -28.00 -49.90 -23.02
C LEU A 72 -27.19 -49.89 -21.71
N ALA A 73 -26.28 -50.84 -21.50
CA ALA A 73 -25.30 -50.77 -20.43
C ALA A 73 -24.41 -49.50 -20.51
N LYS A 74 -24.26 -48.90 -21.71
CA LYS A 74 -23.59 -47.60 -21.86
C LYS A 74 -24.46 -46.44 -21.38
N ARG A 75 -25.80 -46.52 -21.47
CA ARG A 75 -26.71 -45.48 -20.93
C ARG A 75 -26.72 -45.45 -19.40
N GLU A 76 -26.66 -46.61 -18.74
CA GLU A 76 -26.51 -46.66 -17.28
C GLU A 76 -25.19 -46.03 -16.84
N ARG A 77 -24.06 -46.42 -17.49
CA ARG A 77 -22.76 -45.77 -17.28
C ARG A 77 -22.79 -44.27 -17.55
N LEU A 78 -23.49 -43.82 -18.60
CA LEU A 78 -23.65 -42.40 -18.90
C LEU A 78 -24.35 -41.65 -17.75
N THR A 79 -25.35 -42.30 -17.14
CA THR A 79 -26.09 -41.75 -16.00
C THR A 79 -25.20 -41.66 -14.76
N GLN A 80 -24.39 -42.68 -14.49
CA GLN A 80 -23.39 -42.67 -13.41
C GLN A 80 -22.32 -41.59 -13.63
N LEU A 81 -21.78 -41.46 -14.84
CA LEU A 81 -20.82 -40.41 -15.20
C LEU A 81 -21.43 -39.01 -15.03
N THR A 82 -22.67 -38.81 -15.46
CA THR A 82 -23.39 -37.54 -15.29
C THR A 82 -23.59 -37.23 -13.80
N TYR A 83 -23.90 -38.23 -12.98
CA TYR A 83 -24.04 -38.06 -11.53
C TYR A 83 -22.71 -37.68 -10.88
N GLN A 84 -21.62 -38.39 -11.20
CA GLN A 84 -20.27 -38.06 -10.73
C GLN A 84 -19.88 -36.63 -11.12
N GLN A 85 -20.06 -36.24 -12.38
CA GLN A 85 -19.82 -34.87 -12.83
C GLN A 85 -20.62 -33.85 -12.00
N ARG A 86 -21.91 -34.09 -11.73
CA ARG A 86 -22.71 -33.18 -10.90
C ARG A 86 -22.18 -33.05 -9.48
N VAL A 87 -21.75 -34.15 -8.87
CA VAL A 87 -21.15 -34.15 -7.53
C VAL A 87 -19.83 -33.39 -7.54
N ASP A 88 -18.98 -33.62 -8.55
CA ASP A 88 -17.69 -32.94 -8.67
C ASP A 88 -17.86 -31.44 -8.91
N PHE A 89 -18.83 -31.04 -9.73
CA PHE A 89 -19.21 -29.62 -9.88
C PHE A 89 -19.70 -29.01 -8.57
N ALA A 90 -20.47 -29.74 -7.77
CA ALA A 90 -20.92 -29.25 -6.47
C ALA A 90 -19.73 -29.05 -5.51
N LYS A 91 -18.78 -29.99 -5.48
CA LYS A 91 -17.55 -29.90 -4.68
C LYS A 91 -16.64 -28.75 -5.14
N LEU A 92 -16.41 -28.59 -6.44
CA LEU A 92 -15.61 -27.50 -6.99
C LEU A 92 -16.22 -26.14 -6.65
N ARG A 93 -17.56 -26.02 -6.74
CA ARG A 93 -18.25 -24.79 -6.35
C ARG A 93 -18.06 -24.47 -4.87
N ASP A 94 -18.13 -25.48 -4.01
CA ASP A 94 -17.94 -25.31 -2.57
C ASP A 94 -16.50 -24.91 -2.24
N GLN A 95 -15.52 -25.58 -2.83
CA GLN A 95 -14.10 -25.22 -2.71
C GLN A 95 -13.82 -23.80 -3.19
N LEU A 96 -14.40 -23.40 -4.33
CA LEU A 96 -14.28 -22.04 -4.84
C LEU A 96 -14.87 -21.01 -3.87
N LEU A 97 -16.05 -21.28 -3.30
CA LEU A 97 -16.69 -20.38 -2.34
C LEU A 97 -15.85 -20.24 -1.06
N ILE A 98 -15.26 -21.33 -0.58
CA ILE A 98 -14.40 -21.34 0.60
C ILE A 98 -13.10 -20.56 0.31
N ALA A 99 -12.48 -20.82 -0.84
CA ALA A 99 -11.27 -20.12 -1.27
C ALA A 99 -11.52 -18.61 -1.42
N ASP A 100 -12.59 -18.22 -2.11
CA ASP A 100 -12.97 -16.82 -2.33
C ASP A 100 -13.25 -16.10 -0.99
N ARG A 101 -13.97 -16.77 -0.07
CA ARG A 101 -14.19 -16.23 1.28
C ARG A 101 -12.89 -16.10 2.07
N SER A 102 -12.00 -17.07 1.96
CA SER A 102 -10.68 -17.03 2.62
C SER A 102 -9.81 -15.91 2.07
N GLU A 103 -9.75 -15.75 0.74
CA GLU A 103 -9.01 -14.67 0.09
C GLU A 103 -9.59 -13.31 0.47
N PHE A 104 -10.91 -13.17 0.47
CA PHE A 104 -11.56 -11.93 0.91
C PHE A 104 -11.20 -11.57 2.36
N HIS A 105 -11.25 -12.55 3.28
CA HIS A 105 -10.83 -12.33 4.66
C HIS A 105 -9.34 -11.98 4.77
N ASN A 106 -8.48 -12.61 3.98
CA ASN A 106 -7.06 -12.30 3.95
C ASN A 106 -6.80 -10.86 3.45
N ILE A 107 -7.46 -10.46 2.35
CA ILE A 107 -7.38 -9.11 1.81
C ILE A 107 -7.90 -8.09 2.82
N GLN A 108 -9.00 -8.37 3.51
CA GLN A 108 -9.53 -7.48 4.54
C GLN A 108 -8.53 -7.31 5.71
N ASN A 109 -7.93 -8.40 6.18
CA ASN A 109 -6.92 -8.36 7.25
C ASN A 109 -5.69 -7.56 6.83
N GLU A 110 -5.17 -7.79 5.62
CA GLU A 110 -4.03 -7.03 5.09
C GLU A 110 -4.38 -5.55 4.88
N TYR A 111 -5.60 -5.24 4.43
CA TYR A 111 -6.08 -3.86 4.34
C TYR A 111 -6.13 -3.18 5.71
N GLU A 112 -6.69 -3.83 6.72
CA GLU A 112 -6.73 -3.30 8.10
C GLU A 112 -5.32 -3.12 8.66
N ARG A 113 -4.41 -4.07 8.41
CA ARG A 113 -3.01 -3.99 8.81
C ARG A 113 -2.30 -2.78 8.16
N VAL A 114 -2.39 -2.66 6.84
CA VAL A 114 -1.78 -1.54 6.10
C VAL A 114 -2.37 -0.20 6.56
N ARG A 115 -3.68 -0.14 6.78
CA ARG A 115 -4.35 1.06 7.31
C ARG A 115 -3.83 1.43 8.70
N ASN A 116 -3.69 0.46 9.60
CA ASN A 116 -3.15 0.69 10.94
C ASN A 116 -1.70 1.16 10.89
N ASP A 117 -0.87 0.59 10.02
CA ASP A 117 0.52 1.01 9.85
C ASP A 117 0.64 2.40 9.23
N LEU A 118 -0.25 2.76 8.31
CA LEU A 118 -0.38 4.12 7.78
C LEU A 118 -0.73 5.13 8.88
N ASP A 119 -1.71 4.82 9.73
CA ASP A 119 -2.11 5.71 10.84
C ASP A 119 -0.99 5.86 11.87
N LYS A 120 -0.26 4.78 12.19
CA LYS A 120 0.93 4.84 13.05
C LYS A 120 2.02 5.71 12.44
N LEU A 121 2.33 5.53 11.16
CA LEU A 121 3.37 6.31 10.47
C LEU A 121 3.00 7.79 10.41
N ARG A 122 1.73 8.10 10.12
CA ARG A 122 1.20 9.46 10.15
C ARG A 122 1.37 10.12 11.52
N ASN A 123 1.08 9.40 12.60
CA ASN A 123 1.23 9.93 13.95
C ASN A 123 2.70 10.17 14.30
N LYS A 124 3.58 9.20 14.03
CA LYS A 124 5.03 9.35 14.20
C LYS A 124 5.58 10.54 13.43
N LEU A 125 5.19 10.70 12.17
CA LEU A 125 5.65 11.82 11.34
C LEU A 125 5.19 13.17 11.93
N ARG A 126 3.96 13.26 12.43
CA ARG A 126 3.47 14.47 13.11
C ARG A 126 4.25 14.78 14.38
N GLU A 127 4.55 13.77 15.17
CA GLU A 127 5.36 13.91 16.39
C GLU A 127 6.79 14.37 16.04
N GLU A 128 7.42 13.76 15.03
CA GLU A 128 8.75 14.14 14.57
C GLU A 128 8.80 15.56 14.01
N ILE A 129 7.82 15.97 13.20
CA ILE A 129 7.70 17.35 12.71
C ILE A 129 7.56 18.31 13.90
N THR A 130 6.71 17.98 14.87
CA THR A 130 6.49 18.82 16.05
C THR A 130 7.76 18.94 16.89
N LYS A 131 8.48 17.83 17.08
CA LYS A 131 9.75 17.78 17.80
C LYS A 131 10.84 18.57 17.07
N ALA A 132 10.96 18.40 15.76
CA ALA A 132 11.93 19.13 14.93
C ALA A 132 11.65 20.64 14.95
N ASN A 133 10.37 21.04 14.84
CA ASN A 133 9.99 22.44 14.90
C ASN A 133 10.24 23.07 16.29
N ALA A 134 9.97 22.32 17.37
CA ALA A 134 10.30 22.75 18.72
C ALA A 134 11.83 22.89 18.92
N GLY A 135 12.61 21.94 18.39
CA GLY A 135 14.06 21.98 18.36
C GLY A 135 14.57 23.22 17.62
N PHE A 136 14.12 23.43 16.39
CA PHE A 136 14.50 24.60 15.59
C PHE A 136 14.14 25.94 16.28
N LYS A 137 12.96 26.03 16.90
CA LYS A 137 12.56 27.23 17.66
C LYS A 137 13.46 27.45 18.88
N LEU A 138 13.84 26.39 19.59
CA LEU A 138 14.77 26.47 20.71
C LEU A 138 16.16 26.91 20.23
N ASP A 139 16.68 26.28 19.19
CA ASP A 139 17.98 26.61 18.59
C ASP A 139 18.04 28.08 18.18
N LEU A 140 17.01 28.58 17.51
CA LEU A 140 16.89 30.00 17.15
C LEU A 140 16.85 30.90 18.39
N SER A 141 16.14 30.48 19.44
CA SER A 141 16.02 31.27 20.67
C SER A 141 17.35 31.34 21.42
N LEU A 142 18.09 30.23 21.46
CA LEU A 142 19.43 30.16 22.04
C LEU A 142 20.42 30.99 21.22
N GLU A 143 20.41 30.87 19.90
CA GLU A 143 21.29 31.64 19.02
C GLU A 143 20.98 33.14 19.09
N LYS A 144 19.70 33.53 19.15
CA LYS A 144 19.32 34.93 19.40
C LYS A 144 19.80 35.43 20.76
N GLY A 145 19.76 34.57 21.79
CA GLY A 145 20.34 34.85 23.10
C GLY A 145 21.84 35.08 23.02
N ARG A 146 22.56 34.18 22.35
CA ARG A 146 24.01 34.24 22.13
C ARG A 146 24.43 35.51 21.40
N ILE A 147 23.77 35.84 20.29
CA ILE A 147 24.04 37.07 19.53
C ILE A 147 23.81 38.31 20.39
N ARG A 148 22.75 38.32 21.23
CA ARG A 148 22.48 39.44 22.13
C ARG A 148 23.54 39.58 23.21
N GLU A 149 24.00 38.48 23.78
CA GLU A 149 25.07 38.49 24.78
C GLU A 149 26.39 38.97 24.17
N GLU A 150 26.75 38.46 22.99
CA GLU A 150 27.93 38.87 22.22
C GLU A 150 27.87 40.36 21.86
N SER A 151 26.71 40.85 21.39
CA SER A 151 26.49 42.28 21.14
C SER A 151 26.61 43.12 22.40
N SER A 152 26.03 42.67 23.52
CA SER A 152 26.12 43.40 24.79
C SER A 152 27.57 43.45 25.31
N HIS A 153 28.32 42.38 25.10
CA HIS A 153 29.73 42.31 25.46
C HIS A 153 30.55 43.31 24.63
N HIS A 154 30.32 43.37 23.31
CA HIS A 154 30.94 44.37 22.45
C HIS A 154 30.55 45.82 22.84
N ASP A 155 29.29 46.08 23.18
CA ASP A 155 28.85 47.41 23.64
C ASP A 155 29.59 47.85 24.91
N VAL A 156 29.82 46.92 25.85
CA VAL A 156 30.58 47.21 27.07
C VAL A 156 32.04 47.48 26.74
N GLN A 157 32.67 46.66 25.90
CA GLN A 157 34.06 46.86 25.47
C GLN A 157 34.24 48.21 24.75
N ILE A 158 33.31 48.57 23.86
CA ILE A 158 33.35 49.86 23.17
C ILE A 158 33.27 51.01 24.18
N LYS A 159 32.35 50.94 25.15
CA LYS A 159 32.23 51.97 26.20
C LYS A 159 33.50 52.06 27.06
N GLU A 160 34.08 50.93 27.45
CA GLU A 160 35.33 50.94 28.22
C GLU A 160 36.46 51.61 27.43
N ILE A 161 36.60 51.27 26.15
CA ILE A 161 37.59 51.88 25.25
C ILE A 161 37.33 53.39 25.11
N ASP A 162 36.07 53.80 24.92
CA ASP A 162 35.68 55.21 24.82
C ASP A 162 36.05 55.99 26.09
N THR A 163 35.76 55.44 27.27
CA THR A 163 36.17 56.05 28.54
C THR A 163 37.69 56.12 28.71
N ARG A 164 38.44 55.13 28.20
CA ARG A 164 39.91 55.15 28.22
C ARG A 164 40.45 56.24 27.28
N ILE A 165 39.88 56.38 26.09
CA ILE A 165 40.23 57.44 25.14
C ILE A 165 39.99 58.81 25.78
N ASP A 166 38.84 59.03 26.41
CA ASP A 166 38.54 60.29 27.10
C ASP A 166 39.52 60.59 28.24
N GLN A 167 39.93 59.58 29.01
CA GLN A 167 40.95 59.73 30.04
C GLN A 167 42.31 60.10 29.45
N GLU A 168 42.73 59.43 28.38
CA GLU A 168 43.99 59.74 27.67
C GLU A 168 43.97 61.16 27.07
N VAL A 169 42.84 61.58 26.48
CA VAL A 169 42.65 62.94 25.95
C VAL A 169 42.73 63.99 27.06
N ASN A 170 42.07 63.78 28.20
CA ASN A 170 42.15 64.68 29.33
C ASN A 170 43.56 64.74 29.93
N ASN A 171 44.25 63.60 30.03
CA ASN A 171 45.64 63.55 30.48
C ASN A 171 46.57 64.34 29.55
N MET A 172 46.45 64.16 28.23
CA MET A 172 47.20 64.95 27.24
C MET A 172 46.90 66.45 27.36
N LYS A 173 45.62 66.82 27.56
CA LYS A 173 45.22 68.21 27.75
C LYS A 173 45.83 68.83 29.01
N MET A 174 45.81 68.10 30.13
CA MET A 174 46.47 68.55 31.37
C MET A 174 47.98 68.71 31.20
N GLN A 175 48.63 67.80 30.48
CA GLN A 175 50.06 67.93 30.15
C GLN A 175 50.33 69.17 29.31
N ILE A 176 49.50 69.45 28.31
CA ILE A 176 49.61 70.67 27.48
C ILE A 176 49.41 71.94 28.32
N ASP A 177 48.38 72.00 29.17
CA ASP A 177 48.11 73.15 30.03
C ASP A 177 49.23 73.36 31.06
N SER A 178 49.78 72.28 31.61
CA SER A 178 50.97 72.32 32.47
C SER A 178 52.18 72.90 31.72
N VAL A 179 52.49 72.40 30.53
CA VAL A 179 53.59 72.94 29.70
C VAL A 179 53.36 74.42 29.38
N LYS A 180 52.13 74.83 29.05
CA LYS A 180 51.77 76.23 28.79
C LYS A 180 52.02 77.13 30.01
N THR A 181 51.62 76.69 31.21
CA THR A 181 51.86 77.47 32.44
C THR A 181 53.34 77.55 32.77
N GLN A 182 54.09 76.47 32.57
CA GLN A 182 55.55 76.47 32.74
C GLN A 182 56.22 77.47 31.80
N VAL A 183 55.84 77.47 30.51
CA VAL A 183 56.34 78.46 29.53
C VAL A 183 56.00 79.89 29.94
N MET A 184 54.78 80.15 30.44
CA MET A 184 54.39 81.47 30.95
C MET A 184 55.24 81.91 32.15
N GLN A 185 55.51 80.99 33.08
CA GLN A 185 56.40 81.26 34.23
C GLN A 185 57.82 81.59 33.79
N TRP A 186 58.38 80.84 32.82
CA TRP A 186 59.68 81.14 32.23
C TRP A 186 59.71 82.53 31.59
N LEU A 187 58.66 82.91 30.86
CA LEU A 187 58.54 84.23 30.24
C LEU A 187 58.56 85.34 31.31
N ILE A 188 57.76 85.19 32.37
CA ILE A 188 57.74 86.14 33.50
C ILE A 188 59.13 86.25 34.15
N GLY A 189 59.83 85.12 34.35
CA GLY A 189 61.18 85.09 34.88
C GLY A 189 62.18 85.84 34.00
N VAL A 190 62.13 85.62 32.67
CA VAL A 190 63.00 86.31 31.71
C VAL A 190 62.72 87.81 31.68
N CYS A 191 61.45 88.24 31.59
CA CYS A 191 61.08 89.66 31.60
C CYS A 191 61.48 90.36 32.90
N THR A 192 61.30 89.71 34.06
CA THR A 192 61.71 90.27 35.35
C THR A 192 63.23 90.37 35.45
N GLY A 193 63.95 89.36 34.96
CA GLY A 193 65.42 89.35 34.90
C GLY A 193 65.98 90.45 34.01
N THR A 194 65.43 90.64 32.81
CA THR A 194 65.86 91.72 31.91
C THR A 194 65.53 93.09 32.48
N PHE A 195 64.35 93.28 33.09
CA PHE A 195 63.98 94.52 33.75
C PHE A 195 64.92 94.85 34.92
N ALA A 196 65.29 93.86 35.74
CA ALA A 196 66.26 94.02 36.82
C ALA A 196 67.65 94.43 36.31
N LEU A 197 68.11 93.84 35.20
CA LEU A 197 69.38 94.22 34.56
C LEU A 197 69.36 95.67 34.05
N VAL A 198 68.27 96.10 33.41
CA VAL A 198 68.11 97.48 32.96
C VAL A 198 68.15 98.46 34.15
N LEU A 199 67.42 98.16 35.23
CA LEU A 199 67.46 98.97 36.46
C LEU A 199 68.85 99.02 37.09
N ALA A 200 69.57 97.89 37.12
CA ALA A 200 70.95 97.84 37.61
C ALA A 200 71.89 98.69 36.76
N TYR A 201 71.72 98.68 35.43
CA TYR A 201 72.51 99.48 34.52
C TYR A 201 72.24 100.98 34.66
N VAL A 202 70.97 101.39 34.77
CA VAL A 202 70.58 102.78 35.06
C VAL A 202 71.21 103.26 36.37
N ARG A 203 71.22 102.41 37.41
CA ARG A 203 71.83 102.73 38.70
C ARG A 203 73.35 102.87 38.64
N LEU A 204 74.03 102.20 37.71
CA LEU A 204 75.49 102.29 37.55
C LEU A 204 75.91 103.54 36.75
N LEU A 205 75.03 104.06 35.90
CA LEU A 205 75.23 105.29 35.11
C LEU A 205 74.77 106.58 35.79
N SER A 206 73.86 106.50 36.76
CA SER A 206 73.46 107.60 37.66
C SER A 206 74.45 107.78 38.81
#